data_AF-A0A351DWK0-F1
#
_entry.id   AF-A0A351DWK0-F1
#
_cell.length_a   1.000
_cell.length_b   1.000
_cell.length_c   1.000
_cell.angle_alpha   90.00
_cell.angle_beta   90.00
_cell.angle_gamma   90.00
#
_symmetry.space_group_name_H-M   'P 1'
#
loop_
_entity.id
_entity.type
_entity.pdbx_description
1 polymer ?
#
loop_
_entity_poly.entity_id
_entity_poly.type
_entity_poly.pdbx_seq_one_letter_code
_entity_poly.pdbx_strand_id
1 'polypeptide(L)'
;FSFRRVEKELLHADLPERHYDVVFFDAFAPTAEPHMWSVGVMDVMRHCLKPGGWLVTYCAQGDARRAMLSAGFAVERRPGPPGKREMLKAVRSHHPQGKINVRVYMVVIREGMSGPEVLVSYERLPKLGGVMKFPGGGLEWGEGPAACLRREALEELGQPVAIDRLCHISEHAYVSSFDDTHQVMAVHYAARLLDEPRFDDDGVLEDVFGKRVPLMHQALGWRPVEGLEPSEFFFGSDREAWAAWLAQMAQ
;
A
#
# COMPACT_ATOMS: atom_id res chain seq x y z
N PHE A 1 40.76 -6.63 1.00
CA PHE A 1 39.34 -6.29 0.81
C PHE A 1 39.04 -6.31 -0.68
N SER A 2 37.81 -6.64 -1.07
CA SER A 2 37.37 -6.59 -2.46
C SER A 2 36.15 -5.68 -2.55
N PHE A 3 36.11 -4.81 -3.55
CA PHE A 3 34.95 -3.99 -3.83
C PHE A 3 34.20 -4.56 -5.03
N ARG A 4 32.88 -4.57 -4.95
CA ARG A 4 31.98 -4.85 -6.08
C ARG A 4 31.17 -3.59 -6.34
N ARG A 5 31.32 -3.01 -7.53
CA ARG A 5 30.43 -1.95 -8.00
C ARG A 5 29.13 -2.57 -8.51
N VAL A 6 28.00 -2.03 -8.10
CA VAL A 6 26.69 -2.33 -8.67
C VAL A 6 26.21 -1.07 -9.37
N GLU A 7 26.03 -1.14 -10.68
CA GLU A 7 25.61 -0.01 -11.52
C GLU A 7 24.10 -0.11 -11.76
N LYS A 8 23.35 0.27 -10.73
CA LYS A 8 21.89 0.36 -10.74
C LYS A 8 21.46 1.56 -9.90
N GLU A 9 20.30 2.11 -10.20
CA GLU A 9 19.64 3.04 -9.29
C GLU A 9 19.24 2.32 -8.01
N LEU A 10 19.45 2.95 -6.86
CA LEU A 10 19.30 2.29 -5.56
C LEU A 10 17.86 1.80 -5.31
N LEU A 11 16.85 2.56 -5.79
CA LEU A 11 15.44 2.16 -5.71
C LEU A 11 15.11 0.89 -6.49
N HIS A 12 15.92 0.56 -7.50
CA HIS A 12 15.71 -0.57 -8.42
C HIS A 12 16.84 -1.60 -8.31
N ALA A 13 17.68 -1.48 -7.27
CA ALA A 13 18.76 -2.41 -7.03
C ALA A 13 18.21 -3.67 -6.33
N ASP A 14 18.35 -4.82 -6.99
CA ASP A 14 18.03 -6.13 -6.42
C ASP A 14 19.09 -6.53 -5.37
N LEU A 15 19.07 -5.82 -4.24
CA LEU A 15 19.95 -6.10 -3.12
C LEU A 15 19.40 -7.30 -2.34
N PRO A 16 20.26 -8.26 -1.94
CA PRO A 16 19.81 -9.40 -1.14
C PRO A 16 19.29 -8.92 0.22
N GLU A 17 18.14 -9.44 0.62
CA GLU A 17 17.56 -9.16 1.93
C GLU A 17 18.43 -9.68 3.07
N ARG A 18 18.49 -8.92 4.17
CA ARG A 18 19.17 -9.30 5.42
C ARG A 18 20.62 -9.79 5.21
N HIS A 19 21.33 -9.18 4.27
CA HIS A 19 22.66 -9.62 3.88
C HIS A 19 23.79 -8.78 4.46
N TYR A 20 23.61 -7.46 4.53
CA TYR A 20 24.66 -6.52 4.90
C TYR A 20 24.63 -6.20 6.39
N ASP A 21 25.80 -6.02 7.01
CA ASP A 21 25.91 -5.61 8.42
C ASP A 21 25.86 -4.08 8.59
N VAL A 22 26.42 -3.35 7.62
CA VAL A 22 26.52 -1.88 7.65
C VAL A 22 26.30 -1.29 6.25
N VAL A 23 25.55 -0.20 6.17
CA VAL A 23 25.40 0.68 5.01
C VAL A 23 26.06 2.03 5.34
N PHE A 24 27.03 2.43 4.52
CA PHE A 24 27.59 3.78 4.55
C PHE A 24 26.85 4.62 3.51
N PHE A 25 25.97 5.51 3.97
CA PHE A 25 25.12 6.31 3.10
C PHE A 25 25.70 7.71 2.91
N ASP A 26 26.28 7.94 1.74
CA ASP A 26 27.04 9.14 1.38
C ASP A 26 26.45 9.83 0.13
N ALA A 27 25.14 10.12 0.20
CA ALA A 27 24.45 10.91 -0.81
C ALA A 27 24.59 12.42 -0.54
N PHE A 28 24.34 13.26 -1.55
CA PHE A 28 24.33 14.71 -1.34
C PHE A 28 23.23 15.11 -0.34
N ALA A 29 23.34 16.32 0.23
CA ALA A 29 22.37 16.77 1.23
C ALA A 29 20.92 16.75 0.69
N PRO A 30 19.90 16.50 1.54
CA PRO A 30 18.49 16.49 1.14
C PRO A 30 18.02 17.68 0.30
N THR A 31 18.60 18.87 0.48
CA THR A 31 18.28 20.05 -0.32
C THR A 31 18.82 20.00 -1.75
N ALA A 32 19.91 19.28 -1.99
CA ALA A 32 20.54 19.13 -3.29
C ALA A 32 20.03 17.88 -4.03
N GLU A 33 19.77 16.79 -3.30
CA GLU A 33 19.37 15.51 -3.87
C GLU A 33 18.20 14.87 -3.09
N PRO A 34 16.99 15.48 -3.10
CA PRO A 34 15.89 15.06 -2.22
C PRO A 34 15.44 13.60 -2.43
N HIS A 35 15.48 13.12 -3.66
CA HIS A 35 14.98 11.79 -4.04
C HIS A 35 15.75 10.64 -3.37
N MET A 36 17.06 10.82 -3.14
CA MET A 36 17.90 9.87 -2.42
C MET A 36 17.53 9.75 -0.93
N TRP A 37 16.82 10.74 -0.38
CA TRP A 37 16.32 10.73 0.99
C TRP A 37 14.84 10.36 1.08
N SER A 38 14.29 9.75 0.04
CA SER A 38 12.92 9.24 0.06
C SER A 38 12.78 8.04 1.00
N VAL A 39 11.55 7.82 1.49
CA VAL A 39 11.22 6.66 2.33
C VAL A 39 11.53 5.35 1.59
N GLY A 40 11.26 5.27 0.28
CA GLY A 40 11.56 4.10 -0.53
C GLY A 40 13.05 3.74 -0.55
N VAL A 41 13.94 4.72 -0.72
CA VAL A 41 15.39 4.48 -0.67
C VAL A 41 15.82 3.99 0.71
N MET A 42 15.32 4.63 1.77
CA MET A 42 15.61 4.20 3.15
C MET A 42 15.11 2.79 3.41
N ASP A 43 13.95 2.42 2.87
CA ASP A 43 13.37 1.10 3.06
C ASP A 43 14.15 0.00 2.32
N VAL A 44 14.64 0.26 1.10
CA VAL A 44 15.57 -0.66 0.41
C VAL A 44 16.81 -0.92 1.26
N MET A 45 17.43 0.13 1.80
CA MET A 45 18.60 0.00 2.66
C MET A 45 18.29 -0.73 3.98
N ARG A 46 17.10 -0.51 4.54
CA ARG A 46 16.66 -1.25 5.73
C ARG A 46 16.49 -2.73 5.44
N HIS A 47 15.87 -3.09 4.32
CA HIS A 47 15.60 -4.47 3.96
C HIS A 47 16.88 -5.28 3.68
N CYS A 48 17.90 -4.64 3.09
CA CYS A 48 19.16 -5.30 2.80
C CYS A 48 20.08 -5.48 4.04
N LEU A 49 19.87 -4.69 5.11
CA LEU A 49 20.61 -4.82 6.38
C LEU A 49 20.15 -6.02 7.20
N LYS A 50 21.03 -6.75 7.88
CA LYS A 50 20.65 -7.76 8.88
C LYS A 50 19.89 -7.11 10.06
N PRO A 51 19.06 -7.85 10.79
CA PRO A 51 18.56 -7.41 12.10
C PRO A 51 19.72 -6.94 12.99
N GLY A 52 19.64 -5.73 13.53
CA GLY A 52 20.70 -5.07 14.30
C GLY A 52 21.75 -4.32 13.47
N GLY A 53 21.73 -4.46 12.14
CA GLY A 53 22.63 -3.77 11.22
C GLY A 53 22.41 -2.25 11.16
N TRP A 54 23.44 -1.53 10.72
CA TRP A 54 23.47 -0.06 10.81
C TRP A 54 23.49 0.62 9.45
N LEU A 55 22.75 1.71 9.33
CA LEU A 55 23.01 2.74 8.33
C LEU A 55 23.65 3.93 9.03
N VAL A 56 24.75 4.43 8.48
CA VAL A 56 25.44 5.62 8.98
C VAL A 56 25.57 6.65 7.86
N THR A 57 25.35 7.92 8.20
CA THR A 57 25.51 9.04 7.26
C THR A 57 26.00 10.29 7.97
N TYR A 58 26.76 11.13 7.27
CA TYR A 58 27.17 12.43 7.79
C TYR A 58 25.99 13.41 7.95
N CYS A 59 24.87 13.17 7.25
CA CYS A 59 23.72 14.05 7.26
C CYS A 59 22.99 13.99 8.61
N ALA A 60 22.66 15.16 9.16
CA ALA A 60 21.85 15.31 10.38
C ALA A 60 20.59 16.17 10.17
N GLN A 61 20.19 16.38 8.92
CA GLN A 61 19.02 17.18 8.59
C GLN A 61 17.71 16.48 9.01
N GLY A 62 16.69 17.29 9.29
CA GLY A 62 15.39 16.80 9.77
C GLY A 62 14.68 15.89 8.78
N ASP A 63 14.75 16.20 7.48
CA ASP A 63 14.13 15.38 6.42
C ASP A 63 14.73 13.98 6.37
N ALA A 64 16.06 13.87 6.39
CA ALA A 64 16.76 12.59 6.44
C ALA A 64 16.32 11.74 7.65
N ARG A 65 16.25 12.36 8.84
CA ARG A 65 15.80 11.67 10.06
C ARG A 65 14.36 11.18 9.93
N ARG A 66 13.46 12.02 9.42
CA ARG A 66 12.05 11.65 9.22
C ARG A 66 11.92 10.48 8.25
N ALA A 67 12.59 10.54 7.11
CA ALA A 67 12.57 9.46 6.12
C ALA A 67 13.06 8.13 6.70
N MET A 68 14.15 8.14 7.47
CA MET A 68 14.66 6.93 8.15
C MET A 68 13.66 6.37 9.17
N LEU A 69 13.02 7.23 9.97
CA LEU A 69 12.00 6.80 10.93
C LEU A 69 10.77 6.21 10.23
N SER A 70 10.27 6.87 9.18
CA SER A 70 9.14 6.40 8.39
C SER A 70 9.45 5.10 7.65
N ALA A 71 10.71 4.87 7.27
CA ALA A 71 11.15 3.59 6.74
C ALA A 71 11.28 2.49 7.82
N GLY A 72 11.13 2.81 9.10
CA GLY A 72 11.15 1.84 10.20
C GLY A 72 12.53 1.60 10.83
N PHE A 73 13.48 2.51 10.66
CA PHE A 73 14.73 2.48 11.43
C PHE A 73 14.54 3.06 12.84
N ALA A 74 15.30 2.53 13.81
CA ALA A 74 15.57 3.24 15.06
C ALA A 74 16.72 4.24 14.82
N VAL A 75 16.46 5.55 14.97
CA VAL A 75 17.43 6.60 14.60
C VAL A 75 17.96 7.34 15.83
N GLU A 76 19.29 7.34 15.98
CA GLU A 76 20.01 8.11 16.99
C GLU A 76 20.87 9.23 16.36
N ARG A 77 20.96 10.37 17.05
CA ARG A 77 21.94 11.41 16.74
C ARG A 77 23.24 11.07 17.44
N ARG A 78 24.35 11.20 16.71
CA ARG A 78 25.71 10.99 17.23
C ARG A 78 26.54 12.25 17.01
N PRO A 79 27.58 12.51 17.82
CA PRO A 79 28.56 13.54 17.52
C PRO A 79 29.09 13.35 16.10
N GLY A 80 29.10 14.43 15.31
CA GLY A 80 29.58 14.39 13.95
C GLY A 80 31.10 14.26 13.86
N PRO A 81 31.64 13.90 12.68
CA PRO A 81 33.09 13.97 12.43
C PRO A 81 33.60 15.42 12.52
N PRO A 82 34.92 15.66 12.56
CA PRO A 82 35.50 17.01 12.59
C PRO A 82 34.85 17.95 11.56
N GLY A 83 34.35 19.10 12.02
CA GLY A 83 33.64 20.07 11.18
C GLY A 83 32.13 19.87 11.05
N LYS A 84 31.55 18.82 11.67
CA LYS A 84 30.10 18.59 11.73
C LYS A 84 29.65 18.41 13.18
N ARG A 85 28.59 19.12 13.57
CA ARG A 85 28.05 19.08 14.95
C ARG A 85 27.46 17.70 15.28
N GLU A 86 26.66 17.16 14.37
CA GLU A 86 25.94 15.90 14.55
C GLU A 86 25.96 15.09 13.25
N MET A 87 25.74 13.79 13.39
CA MET A 87 25.48 12.84 12.31
C MET A 87 24.37 11.88 12.73
N LEU A 88 23.78 11.15 11.78
CA LEU A 88 22.75 10.15 12.07
C LEU A 88 23.31 8.73 11.98
N LYS A 89 22.89 7.91 12.94
CA LYS A 89 23.00 6.46 12.86
C LYS A 89 21.60 5.85 12.99
N ALA A 90 21.26 5.00 12.04
CA ALA A 90 19.99 4.30 11.96
C ALA A 90 20.24 2.80 12.15
N VAL A 91 19.42 2.13 12.94
CA VAL A 91 19.56 0.70 13.26
C VAL A 91 18.31 -0.03 12.78
N ARG A 92 18.50 -1.11 12.01
CA ARG A 92 17.40 -2.02 11.69
C ARG A 92 17.03 -2.78 12.97
N SER A 93 15.87 -2.51 13.53
CA SER A 93 15.41 -3.20 14.75
C SER A 93 15.32 -4.71 14.55
N HIS A 94 15.69 -5.48 15.58
CA HIS A 94 15.49 -6.94 15.59
C HIS A 94 14.01 -7.31 15.59
N HIS A 95 13.20 -6.48 16.26
CA HIS A 95 11.76 -6.57 16.29
C HIS A 95 11.21 -5.19 15.91
N PRO A 96 10.89 -4.94 14.62
CA PRO A 96 10.21 -3.71 14.26
C PRO A 96 8.90 -3.64 15.05
N GLN A 97 8.70 -2.54 15.77
CA GLN A 97 7.46 -2.25 16.47
C GLN A 97 6.51 -1.55 15.50
N GLY A 98 5.22 -1.90 15.53
CA GLY A 98 4.21 -1.33 14.67
C GLY A 98 2.94 -2.17 14.72
N LYS A 99 1.88 -1.65 14.11
CA LYS A 99 0.62 -2.36 13.93
C LYS A 99 0.48 -2.74 12.46
N ILE A 100 0.05 -3.96 12.19
CA ILE A 100 -0.33 -4.40 10.85
C ILE A 100 -1.84 -4.27 10.75
N ASN A 101 -2.29 -3.42 9.84
CA ASN A 101 -3.68 -3.30 9.45
C ASN A 101 -3.92 -4.20 8.25
N VAL A 102 -4.80 -5.19 8.39
CA VAL A 102 -5.23 -6.02 7.27
C VAL A 102 -6.42 -5.35 6.61
N ARG A 103 -6.36 -5.17 5.28
CA ARG A 103 -7.47 -4.68 4.46
C ARG A 103 -7.96 -5.80 3.55
N VAL A 104 -9.27 -5.89 3.35
CA VAL A 104 -9.87 -6.93 2.52
C VAL A 104 -10.76 -6.28 1.47
N TYR A 105 -10.50 -6.59 0.21
CA TYR A 105 -11.15 -5.98 -0.94
C TYR A 105 -11.79 -7.02 -1.85
N MET A 106 -12.86 -6.63 -2.55
CA MET A 106 -13.55 -7.46 -3.54
C MET A 106 -13.29 -6.95 -4.96
N VAL A 107 -12.90 -7.87 -5.84
CA VAL A 107 -12.88 -7.66 -7.29
C VAL A 107 -14.14 -8.31 -7.84
N VAL A 108 -15.11 -7.47 -8.22
CA VAL A 108 -16.40 -7.90 -8.77
C VAL A 108 -16.43 -7.55 -10.26
N ILE A 109 -16.62 -8.56 -11.10
CA ILE A 109 -16.73 -8.42 -12.55
C ILE A 109 -18.16 -8.76 -12.97
N ARG A 110 -18.71 -7.99 -13.92
CA ARG A 110 -19.96 -8.32 -14.61
C ARG A 110 -19.77 -8.24 -16.12
N GLU A 111 -20.68 -8.85 -16.86
CA GLU A 111 -20.80 -8.61 -18.30
C GLU A 111 -21.59 -7.32 -18.53
N GLY A 112 -20.93 -6.29 -19.07
CA GLY A 112 -21.53 -5.03 -19.47
C GLY A 112 -21.97 -5.01 -20.93
N MET A 113 -22.52 -3.89 -21.40
CA MET A 113 -22.99 -3.76 -22.78
C MET A 113 -21.86 -3.80 -23.82
N SER A 114 -20.64 -3.43 -23.44
CA SER A 114 -19.48 -3.33 -24.33
C SER A 114 -18.35 -4.28 -23.93
N GLY A 115 -18.63 -5.28 -23.09
CA GLY A 115 -17.66 -6.23 -22.55
C GLY A 115 -17.64 -6.25 -21.03
N PRO A 116 -16.66 -6.94 -20.42
CA PRO A 116 -16.57 -7.07 -18.99
C PRO A 116 -16.28 -5.73 -18.30
N GLU A 117 -16.95 -5.50 -17.18
CA GLU A 117 -16.77 -4.33 -16.33
C GLU A 117 -16.41 -4.76 -14.91
N VAL A 118 -15.52 -4.00 -14.26
CA VAL A 118 -15.15 -4.17 -12.86
C VAL A 118 -15.78 -3.10 -11.98
N LEU A 119 -16.24 -3.50 -10.80
CA LEU A 119 -16.77 -2.59 -9.80
C LEU A 119 -15.63 -1.87 -9.07
N VAL A 120 -15.73 -0.54 -8.99
CA VAL A 120 -14.83 0.31 -8.22
C VAL A 120 -15.59 1.20 -7.25
N SER A 121 -14.90 1.61 -6.19
CA SER A 121 -15.35 2.63 -5.24
C SER A 121 -14.59 3.93 -5.46
N TYR A 122 -15.33 5.03 -5.60
CA TYR A 122 -14.82 6.39 -5.59
C TYR A 122 -15.09 7.02 -4.23
N GLU A 123 -14.05 7.33 -3.48
CA GLU A 123 -14.16 7.89 -2.13
C GLU A 123 -13.45 9.23 -2.02
N ARG A 124 -13.95 10.11 -1.15
CA ARG A 124 -13.22 11.34 -0.81
C ARG A 124 -12.57 11.19 0.56
N LEU A 125 -11.27 10.93 0.56
CA LEU A 125 -10.50 10.75 1.78
C LEU A 125 -9.97 12.09 2.33
N PRO A 126 -10.04 12.32 3.66
CA PRO A 126 -9.45 13.49 4.28
C PRO A 126 -7.95 13.60 3.93
N LYS A 127 -7.52 14.79 3.49
CA LYS A 127 -6.13 15.13 3.08
C LYS A 127 -5.61 14.49 1.78
N LEU A 128 -6.25 13.45 1.25
CA LEU A 128 -5.81 12.75 0.04
C LEU A 128 -6.66 13.04 -1.20
N GLY A 129 -7.85 13.64 -1.00
CA GLY A 129 -8.75 13.99 -2.11
C GLY A 129 -9.58 12.81 -2.58
N GLY A 130 -9.99 12.84 -3.85
CA GLY A 130 -10.74 11.75 -4.47
C GLY A 130 -9.82 10.57 -4.78
N VAL A 131 -10.24 9.36 -4.40
CA VAL A 131 -9.51 8.12 -4.63
C VAL A 131 -10.42 7.12 -5.34
N MET A 132 -9.83 6.32 -6.23
CA MET A 132 -10.45 5.13 -6.79
C MET A 132 -9.79 3.90 -6.17
N LYS A 133 -10.59 3.01 -5.60
CA LYS A 133 -10.16 1.75 -4.99
C LYS A 133 -11.14 0.61 -5.31
N PHE A 134 -10.75 -0.62 -5.00
CA PHE A 134 -11.75 -1.69 -4.93
C PHE A 134 -12.66 -1.51 -3.70
N PRO A 135 -13.95 -1.92 -3.78
CA PRO A 135 -14.82 -1.94 -2.61
C PRO A 135 -14.28 -2.86 -1.51
N GLY A 136 -14.49 -2.49 -0.27
CA GLY A 136 -14.00 -3.22 0.90
C GLY A 136 -13.26 -2.36 1.91
N GLY A 137 -12.86 -2.97 3.02
CA GLY A 137 -12.42 -2.22 4.18
C GLY A 137 -11.50 -2.98 5.13
N GLY A 138 -11.57 -2.62 6.41
CA GLY A 138 -10.63 -3.06 7.44
C GLY A 138 -11.05 -4.38 8.07
N LEU A 139 -10.12 -5.30 8.24
CA LEU A 139 -10.34 -6.50 9.04
C LEU A 139 -10.46 -6.11 10.52
N GLU A 140 -11.54 -6.53 11.18
CA GLU A 140 -11.72 -6.30 12.61
C GLU A 140 -11.03 -7.36 13.48
N TRP A 141 -10.80 -7.05 14.75
CA TRP A 141 -10.18 -8.00 15.68
C TRP A 141 -11.11 -9.19 15.92
N GLY A 142 -10.61 -10.41 15.67
CA GLY A 142 -11.39 -11.65 15.75
C GLY A 142 -12.15 -11.99 14.48
N GLU A 143 -12.05 -11.17 13.43
CA GLU A 143 -12.69 -11.40 12.14
C GLU A 143 -11.74 -12.13 11.17
N GLY A 144 -12.26 -13.09 10.40
CA GLY A 144 -11.53 -13.71 9.29
C GLY A 144 -11.74 -12.94 7.98
N PRO A 145 -10.81 -13.00 6.99
CA PRO A 145 -10.93 -12.22 5.76
C PRO A 145 -12.25 -12.42 4.99
N ALA A 146 -12.75 -13.66 4.94
CA ALA A 146 -14.03 -13.95 4.31
C ALA A 146 -15.25 -13.38 5.07
N ALA A 147 -15.16 -13.21 6.39
CA ALA A 147 -16.22 -12.56 7.17
C ALA A 147 -16.18 -11.04 6.96
N CYS A 148 -14.97 -10.46 6.98
CA CYS A 148 -14.73 -9.05 6.66
C CYS A 148 -15.29 -8.70 5.28
N LEU A 149 -14.96 -9.47 4.25
CA LEU A 149 -15.47 -9.19 2.90
C LEU A 149 -17.01 -9.18 2.83
N ARG A 150 -17.68 -10.10 3.55
CA ARG A 150 -19.14 -10.15 3.59
C ARG A 150 -19.75 -8.98 4.35
N ARG A 151 -19.14 -8.57 5.46
CA ARG A 151 -19.56 -7.39 6.23
C ARG A 151 -19.42 -6.13 5.38
N GLU A 152 -18.24 -5.92 4.80
CA GLU A 152 -17.96 -4.77 3.95
C GLU A 152 -18.85 -4.74 2.70
N ALA A 153 -19.22 -5.90 2.13
CA ALA A 153 -20.18 -5.95 1.03
C ALA A 153 -21.58 -5.46 1.46
N LEU A 154 -22.04 -5.82 2.66
CA LEU A 154 -23.32 -5.30 3.18
C LEU A 154 -23.25 -3.81 3.49
N GLU A 155 -22.12 -3.32 4.00
CA GLU A 155 -21.92 -1.91 4.37
C GLU A 155 -21.77 -1.01 3.14
N GLU A 156 -20.91 -1.38 2.18
CA GLU A 156 -20.60 -0.56 1.01
C GLU A 156 -21.57 -0.80 -0.15
N LEU A 157 -22.03 -2.04 -0.38
CA LEU A 157 -22.86 -2.40 -1.53
C LEU A 157 -24.34 -2.62 -1.17
N GLY A 158 -24.70 -2.63 0.12
CA GLY A 158 -26.07 -2.88 0.57
C GLY A 158 -26.58 -4.31 0.30
N GLN A 159 -25.72 -5.23 -0.15
CA GLN A 159 -26.14 -6.57 -0.57
C GLN A 159 -25.02 -7.62 -0.40
N PRO A 160 -25.38 -8.91 -0.26
CA PRO A 160 -24.40 -9.96 -0.08
C PRO A 160 -23.67 -10.32 -1.38
N VAL A 161 -22.45 -10.83 -1.20
CA VAL A 161 -21.61 -11.40 -2.26
C VAL A 161 -21.27 -12.87 -2.00
N ALA A 162 -21.12 -13.65 -3.06
CA ALA A 162 -20.37 -14.91 -3.01
C ALA A 162 -18.88 -14.63 -3.21
N ILE A 163 -18.05 -15.28 -2.39
CA ILE A 163 -16.60 -15.23 -2.49
C ILE A 163 -16.15 -16.44 -3.30
N ASP A 164 -15.50 -16.20 -4.43
CA ASP A 164 -15.14 -17.26 -5.36
C ASP A 164 -13.70 -17.76 -5.14
N ARG A 165 -12.71 -16.86 -5.15
CA ARG A 165 -11.29 -17.21 -4.97
C ARG A 165 -10.46 -16.05 -4.43
N LEU A 166 -9.32 -16.38 -3.81
CA LEU A 166 -8.27 -15.41 -3.51
C LEU A 166 -7.59 -14.99 -4.83
N CYS A 167 -7.45 -13.69 -5.05
CA CYS A 167 -6.81 -13.13 -6.25
C CYS A 167 -5.38 -12.71 -5.98
N HIS A 168 -5.17 -11.94 -4.91
CA HIS A 168 -3.89 -11.35 -4.59
C HIS A 168 -3.75 -11.09 -3.09
N ILE A 169 -2.53 -11.12 -2.61
CA ILE A 169 -2.12 -10.59 -1.31
C ILE A 169 -0.98 -9.64 -1.58
N SER A 170 -1.04 -8.41 -1.05
CA SER A 170 -0.02 -7.40 -1.26
C SER A 170 1.39 -7.93 -0.99
N GLU A 171 2.28 -7.84 -1.97
CA GLU A 171 3.66 -8.33 -1.87
C GLU A 171 4.59 -7.26 -1.29
N HIS A 172 4.30 -5.99 -1.58
CA HIS A 172 5.06 -4.86 -1.04
C HIS A 172 4.54 -4.41 0.33
N ALA A 173 5.43 -3.86 1.14
CA ALA A 173 5.07 -3.21 2.39
C ALA A 173 4.46 -1.83 2.11
N TYR A 174 3.17 -1.68 2.40
CA TYR A 174 2.48 -0.40 2.31
C TYR A 174 2.41 0.27 3.66
N VAL A 175 2.80 1.54 3.75
CA VAL A 175 2.52 2.36 4.93
C VAL A 175 1.10 2.89 4.82
N SER A 176 0.34 2.85 5.91
CA SER A 176 -1.03 3.37 5.94
C SER A 176 -1.05 4.84 5.54
N SER A 177 -1.93 5.18 4.60
CA SER A 177 -2.11 6.58 4.15
C SER A 177 -2.70 7.49 5.24
N PHE A 178 -3.13 6.93 6.37
CA PHE A 178 -3.71 7.64 7.52
C PHE A 178 -2.78 7.72 8.73
N ASP A 179 -1.86 6.77 8.88
CA ASP A 179 -0.98 6.66 10.05
C ASP A 179 0.35 6.02 9.64
N ASP A 180 1.42 6.80 9.68
CA ASP A 180 2.75 6.39 9.22
C ASP A 180 3.45 5.37 10.13
N THR A 181 2.82 5.01 11.25
CA THR A 181 3.30 3.95 12.16
C THR A 181 2.67 2.58 11.90
N HIS A 182 1.75 2.50 10.93
CA HIS A 182 1.05 1.26 10.58
C HIS A 182 1.44 0.75 9.20
N GLN A 183 1.68 -0.55 9.11
CA GLN A 183 1.81 -1.25 7.83
C GLN A 183 0.44 -1.79 7.40
N VAL A 184 0.16 -1.76 6.11
CA VAL A 184 -1.04 -2.33 5.50
C VAL A 184 -0.67 -3.62 4.76
N MET A 185 -1.46 -4.66 5.00
CA MET A 185 -1.47 -5.88 4.20
C MET A 185 -2.85 -6.00 3.56
N ALA A 186 -2.93 -5.96 2.24
CA ALA A 186 -4.19 -6.03 1.52
C ALA A 186 -4.43 -7.45 0.98
N VAL A 187 -5.67 -7.90 1.05
CA VAL A 187 -6.12 -9.20 0.55
C VAL A 187 -7.28 -8.96 -0.42
N HIS A 188 -7.15 -9.40 -1.66
CA HIS A 188 -8.15 -9.20 -2.70
C HIS A 188 -8.78 -10.54 -3.06
N TYR A 189 -10.12 -10.59 -3.02
CA TYR A 189 -10.90 -11.76 -3.44
C TYR A 189 -11.70 -11.46 -4.69
N ALA A 190 -11.79 -12.45 -5.60
CA ALA A 190 -12.83 -12.47 -6.61
C ALA A 190 -14.17 -12.70 -5.89
N ALA A 191 -15.15 -11.86 -6.19
CA ALA A 191 -16.49 -12.00 -5.66
C ALA A 191 -17.53 -11.71 -6.73
N ARG A 192 -18.74 -12.20 -6.50
CA ARG A 192 -19.89 -11.96 -7.37
C ARG A 192 -21.10 -11.56 -6.54
N LEU A 193 -21.88 -10.62 -7.06
CA LEU A 193 -23.18 -10.29 -6.48
C LEU A 193 -24.08 -11.53 -6.53
N LEU A 194 -24.87 -11.74 -5.47
CA LEU A 194 -25.86 -12.84 -5.45
C LEU A 194 -27.17 -12.48 -6.15
N ASP A 195 -27.48 -11.19 -6.19
CA ASP A 195 -28.67 -10.60 -6.79
C ASP A 195 -28.25 -9.46 -7.73
N GLU A 196 -29.21 -8.91 -8.48
CA GLU A 196 -29.02 -7.68 -9.26
C GLU A 196 -28.48 -6.53 -8.38
N PRO A 197 -27.68 -5.61 -8.95
CA PRO A 197 -27.16 -4.46 -8.20
C PRO A 197 -28.27 -3.63 -7.57
N ARG A 198 -28.13 -3.38 -6.27
CA ARG A 198 -28.95 -2.49 -5.44
C ARG A 198 -28.28 -1.13 -5.26
N PHE A 199 -27.35 -0.80 -6.14
CA PHE A 199 -26.66 0.46 -6.20
C PHE A 199 -26.60 0.94 -7.65
N ASP A 200 -26.54 2.25 -7.82
CA ASP A 200 -26.30 2.88 -9.10
C ASP A 200 -24.93 3.61 -9.13
N ASP A 201 -24.52 3.98 -10.35
CA ASP A 201 -23.27 4.70 -10.59
C ASP A 201 -23.29 6.14 -10.01
N ASP A 202 -24.47 6.61 -9.55
CA ASP A 202 -24.68 7.91 -8.92
C ASP A 202 -24.44 7.89 -7.40
N GLY A 203 -24.03 6.74 -6.84
CA GLY A 203 -23.74 6.61 -5.41
C GLY A 203 -24.99 6.51 -4.54
N VAL A 204 -26.07 5.92 -5.05
CA VAL A 204 -27.29 5.65 -4.27
C VAL A 204 -27.43 4.16 -4.04
N LEU A 205 -27.65 3.76 -2.78
CA LEU A 205 -27.96 2.40 -2.36
C LEU A 205 -29.45 2.20 -2.15
N GLU A 206 -29.96 1.01 -2.44
CA GLU A 206 -31.27 0.55 -2.01
C GLU A 206 -31.13 -0.31 -0.76
N ASP A 207 -31.71 0.13 0.37
CA ASP A 207 -31.64 -0.59 1.63
C ASP A 207 -32.50 -1.88 1.63
N VAL A 208 -32.43 -2.64 2.73
CA VAL A 208 -33.21 -3.89 2.90
C VAL A 208 -34.74 -3.71 2.81
N PHE A 209 -35.24 -2.47 2.88
CA PHE A 209 -36.65 -2.12 2.76
C PHE A 209 -37.01 -1.48 1.41
N GLY A 210 -36.08 -1.43 0.45
CA GLY A 210 -36.31 -0.86 -0.87
C GLY A 210 -36.17 0.67 -0.92
N LYS A 211 -35.60 1.31 0.10
CA LYS A 211 -35.44 2.77 0.13
C LYS A 211 -34.10 3.18 -0.46
N ARG A 212 -34.14 4.16 -1.36
CA ARG A 212 -32.94 4.80 -1.94
C ARG A 212 -32.27 5.74 -0.93
N VAL A 213 -31.00 5.48 -0.63
CA VAL A 213 -30.16 6.20 0.35
C VAL A 213 -28.87 6.66 -0.34
N PRO A 214 -28.57 7.97 -0.38
CA PRO A 214 -27.31 8.47 -0.91
C PRO A 214 -26.12 8.06 -0.04
N LEU A 215 -25.04 7.58 -0.66
CA LEU A 215 -23.75 7.38 -0.01
C LEU A 215 -23.09 8.76 0.19
N MET A 216 -22.94 9.20 1.44
CA MET A 216 -22.48 10.57 1.73
C MET A 216 -21.00 10.82 1.39
N HIS A 217 -20.17 9.77 1.25
CA HIS A 217 -18.71 9.88 1.09
C HIS A 217 -18.10 8.94 0.04
N GLN A 218 -18.95 8.19 -0.65
CA GLN A 218 -18.57 7.13 -1.58
C GLN A 218 -19.52 7.15 -2.78
N ALA A 219 -19.02 6.79 -3.95
CA ALA A 219 -19.84 6.40 -5.09
C ALA A 219 -19.30 5.08 -5.63
N LEU A 220 -20.19 4.17 -6.01
CA LEU A 220 -19.81 2.95 -6.70
C LEU A 220 -19.89 3.20 -8.20
N GLY A 221 -19.06 2.51 -8.97
CA GLY A 221 -19.13 2.64 -10.42
C GLY A 221 -18.58 1.42 -11.14
N TRP A 222 -19.19 1.08 -12.26
CA TRP A 222 -18.68 0.06 -13.16
C TRP A 222 -17.70 0.66 -14.16
N ARG A 223 -16.53 0.04 -14.30
CA ARG A 223 -15.49 0.46 -15.24
C ARG A 223 -15.19 -0.66 -16.24
N PRO A 224 -15.13 -0.37 -17.55
CA PRO A 224 -14.68 -1.36 -18.52
C PRO A 224 -13.34 -1.95 -18.11
N VAL A 225 -13.19 -3.27 -18.17
CA VAL A 225 -11.92 -3.94 -17.92
C VAL A 225 -10.92 -3.57 -19.02
N GLU A 226 -11.40 -3.44 -20.26
CA GLU A 226 -10.60 -2.97 -21.37
C GLU A 226 -10.15 -1.52 -21.14
N GLY A 227 -8.83 -1.30 -21.14
CA GLY A 227 -8.22 0.02 -20.98
C GLY A 227 -8.16 0.57 -19.56
N LEU A 228 -8.62 -0.19 -18.54
CA LEU A 228 -8.44 0.18 -17.14
C LEU A 228 -7.03 -0.17 -16.67
N GLU A 229 -6.19 0.85 -16.52
CA GLU A 229 -4.78 0.68 -16.17
C GLU A 229 -4.59 0.55 -14.65
N PRO A 230 -3.65 -0.29 -14.15
CA PRO A 230 -3.35 -0.37 -12.72
C PRO A 230 -3.02 0.98 -12.07
N SER A 231 -2.44 1.92 -12.83
CA SER A 231 -2.08 3.25 -12.35
C SER A 231 -3.28 4.13 -11.98
N GLU A 232 -4.50 3.79 -12.44
CA GLU A 232 -5.73 4.51 -12.09
C GLU A 232 -6.16 4.26 -10.65
N PHE A 233 -5.76 3.14 -10.04
CA PHE A 233 -6.02 2.87 -8.63
C PHE A 233 -5.12 3.73 -7.74
N PHE A 234 -5.70 4.27 -6.66
CA PHE A 234 -4.96 5.14 -5.76
C PHE A 234 -3.94 4.36 -4.92
N PHE A 235 -4.37 3.23 -4.34
CA PHE A 235 -3.53 2.43 -3.45
C PHE A 235 -2.64 1.48 -4.24
N GLY A 236 -1.35 1.42 -3.88
CA GLY A 236 -0.39 0.52 -4.52
C GLY A 236 -0.81 -0.95 -4.46
N SER A 237 -1.42 -1.38 -3.35
CA SER A 237 -1.97 -2.73 -3.20
C SER A 237 -3.04 -3.08 -4.23
N ASP A 238 -3.87 -2.11 -4.61
CA ASP A 238 -4.91 -2.32 -5.61
C ASP A 238 -4.31 -2.37 -7.02
N ARG A 239 -3.24 -1.59 -7.27
CA ARG A 239 -2.48 -1.66 -8.52
C ARG A 239 -1.87 -3.04 -8.72
N GLU A 240 -1.25 -3.59 -7.67
CA GLU A 240 -0.70 -4.95 -7.72
C GLU A 240 -1.79 -5.99 -8.00
N ALA A 241 -2.89 -5.93 -7.25
CA ALA A 241 -3.98 -6.87 -7.40
C ALA A 241 -4.59 -6.82 -8.81
N TRP A 242 -4.75 -5.62 -9.38
CA TRP A 242 -5.26 -5.46 -10.72
C TRP A 242 -4.28 -5.96 -11.79
N ALA A 243 -3.00 -5.65 -11.66
CA ALA A 243 -1.97 -6.18 -12.55
C ALA A 243 -1.92 -7.72 -12.51
N ALA A 244 -2.01 -8.31 -11.32
CA ALA A 244 -2.06 -9.76 -11.14
C ALA A 244 -3.34 -10.37 -11.76
N TRP A 245 -4.48 -9.69 -11.62
CA TRP A 245 -5.73 -10.11 -12.23
C TRP A 245 -5.65 -10.13 -13.77
N LEU A 246 -5.19 -9.03 -14.38
CA LEU A 246 -5.03 -8.94 -15.84
C LEU A 246 -4.07 -10.00 -16.38
N ALA A 247 -2.97 -10.29 -15.66
CA ALA A 247 -2.04 -11.34 -16.03
C ALA A 247 -2.66 -12.75 -16.01
N GLN A 248 -3.66 -12.99 -15.15
CA GLN A 248 -4.40 -14.26 -15.09
C GLN A 248 -5.43 -14.37 -16.21
N MET A 249 -6.01 -13.27 -16.68
CA MET A 249 -6.97 -13.26 -17.80
C MET A 249 -6.32 -13.49 -19.17
N ALA A 250 -5.02 -13.18 -19.30
CA ALA A 250 -4.27 -13.34 -20.54
C ALA A 250 -3.76 -14.79 -20.79
N GLN A 251 -4.00 -15.72 -19.86
CA GLN A 251 -3.61 -17.13 -19.90
C GLN A 251 -4.78 -18.02 -20.31
#